data_AF-A0A401T9G0-F1
#
_entry.id   AF-A0A401T9G0-F1
#
_cell.length_a   1.000
_cell.length_b   1.000
_cell.length_c   1.000
_cell.angle_alpha   90.00
_cell.angle_beta   90.00
_cell.angle_gamma   90.00
#
_symmetry.space_group_name_H-M   'P 1'
#
loop_
_entity.id
_entity.type
_entity.pdbx_description
1 polymer ?
#
loop_
_entity_poly.entity_id
_entity_poly.type
_entity_poly.pdbx_seq_one_letter_code
_entity_poly.pdbx_strand_id
1 'polypeptide(L)'
;LTIIMTVTSGYFSDSAFPEDFSVLLTVRARKGKAAFLLSIYNEQGIQQLGVELARSPIFLYEDQTGKPSPEEYPVFNGVNLIDGKWHRVAISVHKKTVTMILDCKKKFQKSLNRSKQPEIDTNGIIVFGTRILDEDVFEVSAFILIFQRLE
;
A
#
# COMPACT_ATOMS: atom_id res chain seq x y z
N LEU A 1 6.85 -13.23 -13.27
CA LEU A 1 5.76 -12.81 -12.37
C LEU A 1 4.80 -11.98 -13.22
N THR A 2 3.48 -12.03 -13.00
CA THR A 2 2.54 -11.24 -13.81
C THR A 2 2.38 -9.88 -13.16
N ILE A 3 2.77 -8.80 -13.84
CA ILE A 3 2.31 -7.46 -13.46
C ILE A 3 0.79 -7.46 -13.67
N ILE A 4 0.03 -7.30 -12.59
CA ILE A 4 -1.42 -7.15 -12.69
C ILE A 4 -1.70 -5.66 -12.70
N MET A 5 -2.08 -5.15 -13.87
CA MET A 5 -2.65 -3.82 -14.03
C MET A 5 -4.12 -3.97 -14.37
N THR A 6 -4.97 -3.27 -13.62
CA THR A 6 -6.40 -3.23 -13.92
C THR A 6 -6.98 -1.90 -13.48
N VAL A 7 -8.14 -1.57 -14.05
CA VAL A 7 -8.88 -0.35 -13.70
C VAL A 7 -9.35 -0.48 -12.25
N THR A 8 -9.05 0.53 -11.44
CA THR A 8 -9.36 0.50 -10.01
C THR A 8 -10.86 0.38 -9.78
N SER A 9 -11.69 1.08 -10.56
CA SER A 9 -13.16 1.01 -10.50
C SER A 9 -13.72 -0.41 -10.66
N GLY A 10 -13.01 -1.33 -11.33
CA GLY A 10 -13.42 -2.74 -11.43
C GLY A 10 -13.49 -3.47 -10.08
N TYR A 11 -12.83 -2.96 -9.04
CA TYR A 11 -12.93 -3.46 -7.66
C TYR A 11 -13.96 -2.72 -6.80
N PHE A 12 -14.51 -1.62 -7.32
CA PHE A 12 -15.27 -0.62 -6.57
C PHE A 12 -16.50 -0.13 -7.35
N SER A 13 -17.04 -0.95 -8.26
CA SER A 13 -18.10 -0.51 -9.20
C SER A 13 -19.35 0.00 -8.51
N ASP A 14 -19.60 -0.45 -7.28
CA ASP A 14 -20.82 -0.19 -6.53
C ASP A 14 -20.59 0.71 -5.30
N SER A 15 -19.34 1.15 -5.05
CA SER A 15 -19.00 1.96 -3.88
C SER A 15 -17.70 2.73 -4.05
N ALA A 16 -17.59 3.94 -3.50
CA ALA A 16 -16.32 4.66 -3.41
C ALA A 16 -15.25 3.83 -2.66
N PHE A 17 -13.98 4.11 -2.94
CA PHE A 17 -12.86 3.58 -2.16
C PHE A 17 -13.09 3.90 -0.67
N PRO A 18 -12.97 2.92 0.24
CA PRO A 18 -13.31 3.15 1.64
C PRO A 18 -12.29 4.06 2.32
N GLU A 19 -12.75 4.94 3.21
CA GLU A 19 -11.86 5.78 4.01
C GLU A 19 -10.91 4.93 4.87
N ASP A 20 -11.45 3.92 5.55
CA ASP A 20 -10.69 2.97 6.35
C ASP A 20 -10.58 1.64 5.62
N PHE A 21 -9.41 1.00 5.68
CA PHE A 21 -9.17 -0.25 4.96
C PHE A 21 -7.99 -1.02 5.53
N SER A 22 -7.82 -2.26 5.07
CA SER A 22 -6.66 -3.09 5.41
C SER A 22 -6.11 -3.83 4.19
N VAL A 23 -4.78 -3.91 4.12
CA VAL A 23 -4.04 -4.71 3.14
C VAL A 23 -3.36 -5.85 3.88
N LEU A 24 -3.54 -7.08 3.43
CA LEU A 24 -2.90 -8.26 4.00
C LEU A 24 -2.14 -9.01 2.92
N LEU A 25 -0.85 -9.27 3.16
CA LEU A 25 0.03 -9.86 2.15
C LEU A 25 1.04 -10.81 2.76
N THR A 26 1.37 -11.87 2.02
CA THR A 26 2.50 -12.77 2.29
C THR A 26 3.45 -12.68 1.10
N VAL A 27 4.63 -12.10 1.33
CA VAL A 27 5.57 -11.70 0.28
C VAL A 27 7.00 -12.12 0.62
N ARG A 28 7.81 -12.37 -0.41
CA ARG A 28 9.26 -12.52 -0.31
C ARG A 28 9.92 -11.63 -1.36
N ALA A 29 10.56 -10.55 -0.93
CA ALA A 29 11.30 -9.69 -1.85
C ALA A 29 12.69 -10.23 -2.16
N ARG A 30 13.21 -9.91 -3.35
CA ARG A 30 14.62 -10.13 -3.70
C ARG A 30 15.48 -9.31 -2.74
N LYS A 31 16.47 -9.97 -2.15
CA LYS A 31 17.33 -9.35 -1.15
C LYS A 31 17.99 -8.07 -1.69
N GLY A 32 17.83 -6.98 -0.95
CA GLY A 32 18.48 -5.70 -1.24
C GLY A 32 17.84 -4.84 -2.35
N LYS A 33 16.79 -5.31 -3.03
CA LYS A 33 16.11 -4.53 -4.08
C LYS A 33 14.78 -4.01 -3.54
N ALA A 34 14.67 -2.70 -3.37
CA ALA A 34 13.43 -2.04 -2.95
C ALA A 34 12.44 -1.95 -4.11
N ALA A 35 11.14 -2.01 -3.82
CA ALA A 35 10.07 -1.86 -4.80
C ALA A 35 8.72 -1.54 -4.15
N PHE A 36 7.77 -1.03 -4.92
CA PHE A 36 6.37 -0.99 -4.51
C PHE A 36 5.68 -2.30 -4.88
N LEU A 37 5.02 -2.93 -3.91
CA LEU A 37 4.24 -4.15 -4.10
C LEU A 37 2.87 -3.86 -4.71
N LEU A 38 2.24 -2.81 -4.19
CA LEU A 38 0.94 -2.30 -4.57
C LEU A 38 1.10 -0.80 -4.82
N SER A 39 0.56 -0.35 -5.94
CA SER A 39 0.41 1.07 -6.25
C SER A 39 -0.99 1.34 -6.78
N ILE A 40 -1.67 2.37 -6.27
CA ILE A 40 -2.92 2.90 -6.85
C ILE A 40 -2.62 4.28 -7.40
N TYR A 41 -2.99 4.48 -8.65
CA TYR A 41 -2.83 5.74 -9.38
C TYR A 41 -4.21 6.32 -9.67
N ASN A 42 -4.33 7.65 -9.60
CA ASN A 42 -5.51 8.38 -10.03
C ASN A 42 -5.57 8.51 -11.57
N GLU A 43 -6.62 9.12 -12.12
CA GLU A 43 -6.78 9.31 -13.57
C GLU A 43 -5.64 10.13 -14.20
N GLN A 44 -4.99 11.00 -13.43
CA GLN A 44 -3.87 11.85 -13.85
C GLN A 44 -2.51 11.13 -13.78
N GLY A 45 -2.47 9.88 -13.33
CA GLY A 45 -1.24 9.10 -13.16
C GLY A 45 -0.45 9.42 -11.89
N ILE A 46 -1.03 10.13 -10.93
CA ILE A 46 -0.44 10.40 -9.61
C ILE A 46 -0.63 9.17 -8.72
N GLN A 47 0.44 8.69 -8.11
CA GLN A 47 0.38 7.56 -7.16
C GLN A 47 -0.25 8.06 -5.86
N GLN A 48 -1.46 7.61 -5.53
CA GLN A 48 -2.19 8.01 -4.32
C GLN A 48 -2.06 6.99 -3.18
N LEU A 49 -1.72 5.74 -3.48
CA LEU A 49 -1.46 4.73 -2.45
C LEU A 49 -0.28 3.86 -2.87
N GLY A 50 0.58 3.51 -1.92
CA GLY A 50 1.70 2.61 -2.16
C GLY A 50 2.14 1.83 -0.93
N VAL A 51 2.36 0.53 -1.11
CA VAL A 51 3.00 -0.32 -0.08
C VAL A 51 4.40 -0.69 -0.55
N GLU A 52 5.42 -0.14 0.12
CA GLU A 52 6.82 -0.38 -0.22
C GLU A 52 7.38 -1.65 0.45
N LEU A 53 8.17 -2.41 -0.30
CA LEU A 53 9.08 -3.43 0.20
C LEU A 53 10.48 -2.82 0.27
N ALA A 54 10.93 -2.43 1.47
CA ALA A 54 12.24 -1.82 1.67
C ALA A 54 12.77 -2.06 3.10
N ARG A 55 13.95 -1.51 3.39
CA ARG A 55 14.40 -1.21 4.76
C ARG A 55 13.75 0.11 5.18
N SER A 56 13.10 0.12 6.34
CA SER A 56 12.26 1.22 6.80
C SER A 56 11.21 1.61 5.74
N PRO A 57 10.32 0.68 5.35
CA PRO A 57 9.39 0.88 4.26
C PRO A 57 8.46 2.07 4.51
N ILE A 58 8.16 2.77 3.44
CA ILE A 58 7.20 3.88 3.40
C ILE A 58 5.82 3.33 3.05
N PHE A 59 4.80 3.83 3.73
CA PHE A 59 3.42 3.73 3.27
C PHE A 59 3.03 5.04 2.60
N LEU A 60 2.95 5.01 1.29
CA LEU A 60 2.54 6.17 0.48
C LEU A 60 1.02 6.28 0.54
N TYR A 61 0.54 7.48 0.85
CA TYR A 61 -0.87 7.82 0.85
C TYR A 61 -1.01 9.29 0.47
N GLU A 62 -1.89 9.61 -0.46
CA GLU A 62 -2.22 10.97 -0.87
C GLU A 62 -3.70 11.02 -1.23
N ASP A 63 -4.49 11.74 -0.43
CA ASP A 63 -5.90 11.97 -0.72
C ASP A 63 -6.09 13.06 -1.80
N GLN A 64 -7.34 13.32 -2.19
CA GLN A 64 -7.72 14.32 -3.19
C GLN A 64 -7.28 15.76 -2.87
N THR A 65 -6.84 16.03 -1.64
CA THR A 65 -6.32 17.34 -1.22
C THR A 65 -4.79 17.41 -1.24
N GLY A 66 -4.11 16.35 -1.69
CA GLY A 66 -2.65 16.25 -1.68
C GLY A 66 -2.08 15.96 -0.30
N LYS A 67 -2.86 15.35 0.61
CA LYS A 67 -2.45 15.08 2.00
C LYS A 67 -2.35 13.60 2.33
N PRO A 68 -1.40 13.21 3.21
CA PRO A 68 -0.24 13.99 3.65
C PRO A 68 0.72 14.30 2.49
N SER A 69 1.61 15.27 2.70
CA SER A 69 2.70 15.55 1.76
C SER A 69 3.75 14.41 1.75
N PRO A 70 4.60 14.28 0.71
CA PRO A 70 5.59 13.20 0.62
C PRO A 70 6.54 13.09 1.82
N GLU A 71 6.92 14.21 2.42
CA GLU A 71 7.75 14.29 3.62
C GLU A 71 7.05 13.79 4.89
N GLU A 72 5.72 13.72 4.89
CA GLU A 72 4.87 13.28 5.99
C GLU A 72 4.42 11.82 5.84
N TYR A 73 4.85 11.12 4.80
CA TYR A 73 4.50 9.71 4.61
C TYR A 73 4.97 8.85 5.80
N PRO A 74 4.10 7.96 6.33
CA PRO A 74 4.49 7.06 7.40
C PRO A 74 5.69 6.18 7.05
N VAL A 75 6.77 6.33 7.82
CA VAL A 75 7.98 5.49 7.72
C VAL A 75 8.04 4.47 8.87
N PHE A 76 8.11 3.19 8.54
CA PHE A 76 8.19 2.09 9.49
C PHE A 76 9.64 1.73 9.85
N ASN A 77 10.31 2.61 10.58
CA ASN A 77 11.70 2.41 11.02
C ASN A 77 11.90 1.08 11.77
N GLY A 78 13.03 0.42 11.49
CA GLY A 78 13.38 -0.86 12.12
C GLY A 78 12.72 -2.10 11.48
N VAL A 79 11.95 -1.91 10.41
CA VAL A 79 11.44 -2.99 9.56
C VAL A 79 12.38 -3.21 8.38
N ASN A 80 12.56 -4.46 7.96
CA ASN A 80 13.30 -4.81 6.75
C ASN A 80 12.54 -5.90 6.01
N LEU A 81 11.91 -5.55 4.88
CA LEU A 81 11.14 -6.47 4.03
C LEU A 81 11.95 -7.02 2.84
N ILE A 82 13.20 -6.57 2.68
CA ILE A 82 14.09 -6.92 1.57
C ILE A 82 15.28 -7.76 2.03
N ASP A 83 15.07 -8.64 3.00
CA ASP A 83 16.11 -9.53 3.54
C ASP A 83 16.20 -10.87 2.80
N GLY A 84 15.30 -11.13 1.85
CA GLY A 84 15.21 -12.38 1.08
C GLY A 84 14.33 -13.46 1.72
N LYS A 85 13.63 -13.17 2.82
CA LYS A 85 12.75 -14.11 3.52
C LYS A 85 11.28 -13.80 3.26
N TRP A 86 10.44 -14.78 3.57
CA TRP A 86 8.99 -14.61 3.60
C TRP A 86 8.58 -13.75 4.79
N HIS A 87 7.72 -12.78 4.53
CA HIS A 87 7.08 -11.94 5.53
C HIS A 87 5.56 -11.92 5.35
N ARG A 88 4.85 -11.93 6.47
CA ARG A 88 3.41 -11.60 6.52
C ARG A 88 3.27 -10.16 6.96
N VAL A 89 2.70 -9.31 6.13
CA VAL A 89 2.48 -7.90 6.42
C VAL A 89 0.99 -7.61 6.40
N ALA A 90 0.48 -7.05 7.49
CA ALA A 90 -0.83 -6.41 7.52
C ALA A 90 -0.63 -4.91 7.67
N ILE A 91 -1.29 -4.11 6.85
CA ILE A 91 -1.37 -2.66 7.01
C ILE A 91 -2.84 -2.30 7.17
N SER A 92 -3.21 -1.62 8.24
CA SER A 92 -4.55 -1.05 8.40
C SER A 92 -4.48 0.46 8.49
N VAL A 93 -5.39 1.11 7.80
CA VAL A 93 -5.64 2.54 7.92
C VAL A 93 -6.97 2.69 8.63
N HIS A 94 -6.94 3.37 9.77
CA HIS A 94 -8.14 3.67 10.55
C HIS A 94 -8.06 5.12 11.02
N LYS A 95 -9.03 5.94 10.62
CA LYS A 95 -9.01 7.38 10.88
C LYS A 95 -7.66 7.97 10.48
N LYS A 96 -6.99 8.68 11.38
CA LYS A 96 -5.68 9.31 11.13
C LYS A 96 -4.51 8.46 11.61
N THR A 97 -4.62 7.13 11.51
CA THR A 97 -3.58 6.21 11.98
C THR A 97 -3.36 5.09 10.98
N VAL A 98 -2.09 4.82 10.67
CA VAL A 98 -1.66 3.61 9.97
C VAL A 98 -1.01 2.65 10.95
N THR A 99 -1.46 1.41 10.95
CA THR A 99 -0.86 0.31 11.72
C THR A 99 -0.26 -0.71 10.78
N MET A 100 1.01 -1.07 10.99
CA MET A 100 1.63 -2.23 10.36
C MET A 100 1.79 -3.36 11.38
N ILE A 101 1.36 -4.58 11.03
CA ILE A 101 1.65 -5.81 11.76
C ILE A 101 2.56 -6.68 10.90
N LEU A 102 3.74 -6.99 11.42
CA LEU A 102 4.74 -7.81 10.75
C LEU A 102 4.86 -9.18 11.41
N ASP A 103 4.78 -10.22 10.58
CA ASP A 103 4.92 -11.64 10.93
C ASP A 103 4.01 -12.07 12.09
N CYS A 104 2.84 -11.42 12.19
CA CYS A 104 1.86 -11.59 13.27
C CYS A 104 2.43 -11.33 14.68
N LYS A 105 3.57 -10.64 14.80
CA LYS A 105 4.32 -10.48 16.07
C LYS A 105 4.61 -9.03 16.41
N LYS A 106 5.12 -8.25 15.45
CA LYS A 106 5.53 -6.86 15.69
C LYS A 106 4.42 -5.93 15.22
N LYS A 107 4.05 -4.95 16.04
CA LYS A 107 3.06 -3.92 15.71
C LYS A 107 3.74 -2.56 15.69
N PHE A 108 3.51 -1.81 14.63
CA PHE A 108 4.01 -0.45 14.45
C PHE A 108 2.82 0.47 14.16
N GLN A 109 2.78 1.64 14.78
CA GLN A 109 1.72 2.63 14.56
C GLN A 109 2.34 3.97 14.19
N LYS A 110 1.71 4.65 13.23
CA LYS A 110 2.13 5.96 12.72
C LYS A 110 0.91 6.85 12.53
N SER A 111 1.10 8.15 12.74
CA SER A 111 0.09 9.16 12.39
C SER A 111 -0.09 9.19 10.87
N LEU A 112 -1.31 9.43 10.41
CA LEU A 112 -1.64 9.69 9.02
C LEU A 112 -2.36 11.03 8.93
N ASN A 113 -1.65 12.06 8.48
CA ASN A 113 -2.19 13.42 8.41
C ASN A 113 -3.10 13.67 7.20
N ARG A 114 -3.95 12.68 6.86
CA ARG A 114 -4.98 12.82 5.81
C ARG A 114 -6.05 13.83 6.18
N SER A 115 -6.81 14.26 5.17
CA SER A 115 -7.95 15.17 5.31
C SER A 115 -9.12 14.56 6.10
N LYS A 116 -10.10 15.41 6.44
CA LYS A 116 -11.27 15.00 7.23
C LYS A 116 -12.22 14.09 6.46
N GLN A 117 -12.31 14.26 5.15
CA GLN A 117 -13.11 13.46 4.22
C GLN A 117 -12.18 13.01 3.09
N PRO A 118 -11.31 12.02 3.37
CA PRO A 118 -10.27 11.63 2.43
C PRO A 118 -10.84 10.75 1.32
N GLU A 119 -10.47 11.03 0.08
CA GLU A 119 -10.88 10.27 -1.10
C GLU A 119 -9.66 9.84 -1.92
N ILE A 120 -9.69 8.58 -2.37
CA ILE A 120 -8.77 8.03 -3.35
C ILE A 120 -9.55 7.90 -4.66
N ASP A 121 -8.99 8.44 -5.74
CA ASP A 121 -9.60 8.39 -7.07
C ASP A 121 -9.49 6.98 -7.64
N THR A 122 -10.65 6.37 -7.91
CA THR A 122 -10.76 5.03 -8.47
C THR A 122 -10.85 4.99 -9.99
N ASN A 123 -10.78 6.14 -10.68
CA ASN A 123 -10.82 6.21 -12.15
C ASN A 123 -9.49 5.88 -12.81
N GLY A 124 -8.41 5.78 -12.04
CA GLY A 124 -7.11 5.33 -12.55
C GLY A 124 -6.91 3.81 -12.49
N ILE A 125 -5.69 3.41 -12.14
CA ILE A 125 -5.25 2.01 -12.20
C ILE A 125 -4.67 1.53 -10.88
N ILE A 126 -4.78 0.24 -10.64
CA ILE A 126 -4.06 -0.46 -9.59
C ILE A 126 -3.00 -1.35 -10.24
N VAL A 127 -1.77 -1.25 -9.75
CA VAL A 127 -0.61 -1.97 -10.26
C VAL A 127 -0.07 -2.85 -9.14
N PHE A 128 0.09 -4.12 -9.46
CA PHE A 128 0.78 -5.10 -8.64
C PHE A 128 2.02 -5.61 -9.38
N GLY A 129 3.10 -5.86 -8.63
CA GLY A 129 4.21 -6.67 -9.13
C GLY A 129 5.49 -5.90 -9.40
N THR A 130 5.45 -4.66 -9.87
CA THR A 130 6.62 -3.81 -10.13
C THR A 130 6.17 -2.34 -10.28
N ARG A 131 7.08 -1.35 -10.19
CA ARG A 131 6.84 -0.06 -10.90
C ARG A 131 6.82 -0.38 -12.40
N ILE A 132 6.05 0.37 -13.19
CA ILE A 132 5.81 0.18 -14.64
C ILE A 132 7.09 -0.14 -15.47
N LEU A 133 8.29 0.15 -14.96
CA LEU A 133 9.58 -0.05 -15.61
C LEU A 133 10.55 -1.07 -14.93
N ASP A 134 10.17 -1.73 -13.83
CA ASP A 134 11.08 -2.60 -13.06
C ASP A 134 10.95 -4.09 -13.42
N GLU A 135 12.07 -4.81 -13.45
CA GLU A 135 12.14 -6.28 -13.54
C GLU A 135 11.60 -6.96 -12.26
N ASP A 136 10.95 -8.13 -12.42
CA ASP A 136 10.44 -9.02 -11.36
C ASP A 136 11.30 -9.01 -10.08
N VAL A 137 10.78 -8.38 -9.03
CA VAL A 137 11.51 -8.04 -7.79
C VAL A 137 11.13 -8.88 -6.59
N PHE A 138 9.98 -9.56 -6.59
CA PHE A 138 9.48 -10.29 -5.43
C PHE A 138 8.56 -11.46 -5.82
N GLU A 139 8.31 -12.34 -4.85
CA GLU A 139 7.34 -13.43 -4.94
C GLU A 139 6.18 -13.19 -3.99
N VAL A 140 4.96 -13.54 -4.44
CA VAL A 140 3.72 -13.39 -3.66
C VAL A 140 3.05 -14.75 -3.54
N SER A 141 2.75 -15.17 -2.30
CA SER A 141 2.04 -16.42 -2.02
C SER A 141 0.55 -16.20 -1.79
N ALA A 142 0.19 -15.09 -1.14
CA ALA A 142 -1.18 -14.72 -0.89
C ALA A 142 -1.25 -13.20 -0.76
N PHE A 143 -2.20 -12.60 -1.46
CA PHE A 143 -2.51 -11.19 -1.37
C PHE A 143 -4.01 -11.06 -1.18
N ILE A 144 -4.42 -10.44 -0.08
CA ILE A 144 -5.82 -10.18 0.23
C ILE A 144 -5.92 -8.70 0.55
N LEU A 145 -6.66 -8.00 -0.29
CA LEU A 145 -7.02 -6.62 -0.05
C LEU A 145 -8.40 -6.61 0.60
N ILE A 146 -8.46 -6.16 1.85
CA ILE A 146 -9.69 -6.11 2.62
C ILE A 146 -10.11 -4.64 2.74
N PHE A 147 -11.02 -4.24 1.87
CA PHE A 147 -11.71 -2.98 1.96
C PHE A 147 -12.84 -3.11 2.97
N GLN A 148 -12.53 -2.84 4.23
CA GLN A 148 -13.52 -2.80 5.30
C GLN A 148 -13.96 -1.36 5.54
N ARG A 149 -15.15 -1.00 5.05
CA ARG A 149 -15.85 0.17 5.56
C ARG A 149 -16.21 -0.13 7.01
N LEU A 150 -15.51 0.50 7.95
CA LEU A 150 -15.92 0.47 9.34
C LEU A 150 -17.05 1.50 9.49
N GLU A 151 -18.27 1.01 9.65
CA GLU A 151 -19.45 1.82 10.02
C GLU A 151 -19.35 2.33 11.46
#